data_AF-A0A258HB25-F1
#
_entry.id   AF-A0A258HB25-F1
#
_cell.length_a   1.000
_cell.length_b   1.000
_cell.length_c   1.000
_cell.angle_alpha   90.00
_cell.angle_beta   90.00
_cell.angle_gamma   90.00
#
_symmetry.space_group_name_H-M   'P 1'
#
loop_
_entity.id
_entity.type
_entity.pdbx_description
1 polymer ?
#
loop_
_entity_poly.entity_id
_entity_poly.type
_entity_poly.pdbx_seq_one_letter_code
_entity_poly.pdbx_strand_id
1 'polypeptide(L)'
;MFIVGLLGWWYGAGWRERTRMIGERLAKAYDFFSLDLLVKTLFAPFRQISAGRVRGSLDVQIRAFFDRLLSRCIGAIVRSIMLVVGTVWILTLAIAGLVEAVLWLFVPFFPIVGAVMFAIGWVPHAGL
;
A
#
# COMPACT_ATOMS: atom_id res chain seq x y z
N MET A 1 14.91 -1.86 -38.38
CA MET A 1 13.51 -2.34 -38.50
C MET A 1 12.71 -1.77 -37.35
N PHE A 2 11.68 -0.95 -37.62
CA PHE A 2 10.90 -0.23 -36.60
C PHE A 2 10.30 -1.15 -35.52
N ILE A 3 9.71 -2.28 -35.95
CA ILE A 3 9.06 -3.26 -35.06
C ILE A 3 10.05 -3.88 -34.07
N VAL A 4 11.25 -4.25 -34.53
CA VAL A 4 12.29 -4.85 -33.67
C VAL A 4 12.76 -3.85 -32.61
N GLY A 5 12.90 -2.57 -32.97
CA GLY A 5 13.24 -1.51 -32.02
C GLY A 5 12.14 -1.27 -30.99
N LEU A 6 10.88 -1.27 -31.42
CA LEU A 6 9.72 -1.12 -30.54
C LEU A 6 9.64 -2.26 -29.52
N LEU A 7 9.73 -3.52 -29.97
CA LEU A 7 9.70 -4.70 -29.09
C LEU A 7 10.93 -4.74 -28.16
N GLY A 8 12.12 -4.38 -28.67
CA GLY A 8 13.33 -4.29 -27.86
C GLY A 8 13.23 -3.25 -26.75
N TRP A 9 12.64 -2.08 -27.03
CA TRP A 9 12.34 -1.09 -26.00
C TRP A 9 11.29 -1.60 -25.02
N TRP A 10 10.21 -2.22 -25.52
CA TRP A 10 9.07 -2.68 -24.72
C TRP A 10 9.48 -3.66 -23.62
N TYR A 11 10.20 -4.71 -23.99
CA TYR A 11 10.67 -5.74 -23.06
C TYR A 11 11.93 -5.35 -22.28
N GLY A 12 12.65 -4.31 -22.73
CA GLY A 12 13.87 -3.82 -22.08
C GLY A 12 13.60 -2.63 -21.17
N ALA A 13 13.67 -1.43 -21.76
CA ALA A 13 13.58 -0.16 -21.03
C ALA A 13 12.17 0.12 -20.50
N GLY A 14 11.13 -0.14 -21.31
CA GLY A 14 9.74 0.04 -20.91
C GLY A 14 9.35 -0.86 -19.75
N TRP A 15 9.76 -2.13 -19.79
CA TRP A 15 9.57 -3.06 -18.69
C TRP A 15 10.24 -2.61 -17.39
N ARG A 16 11.52 -2.20 -17.48
CA ARG A 16 12.26 -1.68 -16.34
C ARG A 16 11.57 -0.47 -15.73
N GLU A 17 11.15 0.48 -16.55
CA GLU A 17 10.45 1.67 -16.08
C GLU A 17 9.12 1.31 -15.41
N ARG A 18 8.39 0.34 -15.96
CA ARG A 18 7.12 -0.10 -15.39
C ARG A 18 7.29 -0.72 -14.01
N THR A 19 8.27 -1.62 -13.87
CA THR A 19 8.59 -2.22 -12.56
C THR A 19 9.07 -1.19 -11.54
N ARG A 20 9.82 -0.17 -11.98
CA ARG A 20 10.23 0.97 -11.14
C ARG A 20 9.01 1.74 -10.62
N MET A 21 8.07 2.11 -11.49
CA MET A 21 6.85 2.82 -11.10
C MET A 21 6.00 2.02 -10.09
N ILE A 22 5.92 0.70 -10.26
CA ILE A 22 5.26 -0.19 -9.28
C ILE A 22 5.98 -0.11 -7.93
N GLY A 23 7.31 -0.23 -7.92
CA GLY A 23 8.13 -0.11 -6.71
C GLY A 23 7.95 1.23 -6.00
N GLU A 24 7.91 2.35 -6.74
CA GLU A 24 7.67 3.68 -6.19
C GLU A 24 6.28 3.82 -5.55
N ARG A 25 5.24 3.21 -6.16
CA ARG A 25 3.89 3.19 -5.57
C ARG A 25 3.87 2.41 -4.26
N LEU A 26 4.57 1.28 -4.19
CA LEU A 26 4.70 0.50 -2.96
C LEU A 26 5.47 1.28 -1.88
N ALA A 27 6.56 1.95 -2.25
CA ALA A 27 7.34 2.78 -1.33
C ALA A 27 6.49 3.93 -0.76
N LYS A 28 5.75 4.65 -1.61
CA LYS A 28 4.82 5.70 -1.17
C LYS A 28 3.74 5.17 -0.23
N ALA A 29 3.20 3.98 -0.50
CA ALA A 29 2.22 3.36 0.39
C ALA A 29 2.84 2.97 1.73
N TYR A 30 4.05 2.42 1.73
CA TYR A 30 4.79 2.10 2.94
C TYR A 30 5.05 3.34 3.81
N ASP A 31 5.46 4.45 3.20
CA ASP A 31 5.72 5.73 3.87
C ASP A 31 4.42 6.37 4.38
N PHE A 32 3.34 6.33 3.59
CA PHE A 32 2.03 6.88 3.96
C PHE A 32 1.46 6.22 5.22
N PHE A 33 1.53 4.90 5.31
CA PHE A 33 1.12 4.19 6.53
C PHE A 33 2.15 4.28 7.65
N SER A 34 3.32 4.86 7.37
CA SER A 34 4.44 5.03 8.31
C SER A 34 4.69 3.75 9.09
N LEU A 35 4.70 2.60 8.41
CA LEU A 35 4.74 1.28 9.06
C LEU A 35 5.93 1.13 10.00
N ASP A 36 7.09 1.70 9.65
CA ASP A 36 8.26 1.74 10.54
C ASP A 36 7.98 2.49 11.85
N LEU A 37 7.30 3.64 11.78
CA LEU A 37 6.91 4.41 12.96
C LEU A 37 5.80 3.70 13.77
N LEU A 38 4.87 3.04 13.08
CA LEU A 38 3.76 2.34 13.69
C LEU A 38 4.22 1.10 14.46
N VAL A 39 5.14 0.32 13.87
CA VAL A 39 5.81 -0.81 14.52
C VAL A 39 6.70 -0.33 15.66
N LYS A 40 7.53 0.70 15.44
CA LYS A 40 8.38 1.26 16.50
C LYS A 40 7.57 1.81 17.68
N THR A 41 6.40 2.40 17.45
CA THR A 41 5.55 2.92 18.53
C THR A 41 4.74 1.85 19.24
N LEU A 42 4.59 0.66 18.66
CA LEU A 42 4.03 -0.52 19.35
C LEU A 42 5.01 -1.08 20.39
N PHE A 43 6.30 -1.06 20.06
CA PHE A 43 7.38 -1.60 20.89
C PHE A 43 8.21 -0.52 21.61
N ALA A 44 7.91 0.77 21.42
CA ALA A 44 8.60 1.85 22.10
C ALA A 44 8.43 1.67 23.61
N PRO A 45 9.54 1.45 24.37
CA PRO A 45 9.45 1.35 25.81
C PRO A 45 8.90 2.68 26.32
N PHE A 46 7.81 2.60 27.10
CA PHE A 46 7.12 3.73 27.73
C PHE A 46 8.11 4.56 28.56
N ARG A 47 8.84 5.47 27.93
CA ARG A 47 9.51 6.55 28.64
C ARG A 47 8.43 7.51 29.07
N GLN A 48 7.89 7.22 30.25
CA GLN A 48 7.34 8.18 31.20
C GLN A 48 6.90 9.50 30.57
N ILE A 49 5.67 9.54 30.02
CA ILE A 49 4.89 10.79 30.06
C ILE A 49 4.33 10.94 31.50
N SER A 50 5.22 10.74 32.47
CA SER A 50 5.05 10.95 33.91
C SER A 50 5.82 12.21 34.30
N ALA A 51 5.75 13.26 33.47
CA ALA A 51 5.98 14.61 33.94
C ALA A 51 4.59 15.19 34.27
N GLY A 52 4.08 15.20 35.50
CA GLY A 52 4.72 14.92 36.77
C GLY A 52 3.91 14.00 37.68
N ARG A 53 4.52 13.64 38.81
CA ARG A 53 3.83 13.00 39.95
C ARG A 53 2.65 13.90 40.33
N VAL A 54 1.43 13.44 40.09
CA VAL A 54 0.25 14.08 40.68
C VAL A 54 0.34 13.80 42.18
N ARG A 55 0.91 14.72 42.95
CA ARG A 55 0.85 14.72 44.42
C ARG A 55 -0.55 15.22 44.79
N GLY A 56 -1.51 14.31 44.85
CA GLY A 56 -2.90 14.56 45.24
C GLY A 56 -3.49 13.39 46.02
N SER A 57 -4.70 13.55 46.57
CA SER A 57 -5.40 12.48 47.31
C SER A 57 -5.51 11.20 46.48
N LEU A 58 -5.70 10.05 47.15
CA LEU A 58 -5.82 8.74 46.50
C LEU A 58 -6.85 8.73 45.35
N ASP A 59 -7.92 9.51 45.48
CA ASP A 59 -9.00 9.59 44.49
C ASP A 59 -8.54 10.26 43.17
N VAL A 60 -7.70 11.29 43.28
CA VAL A 60 -7.12 11.99 42.12
C VAL A 60 -6.10 11.10 41.40
N GLN A 61 -5.35 10.28 42.15
CA GLN A 61 -4.41 9.32 41.56
C GLN A 61 -5.11 8.19 40.80
N ILE A 62 -6.24 7.68 41.33
CA ILE A 62 -7.02 6.63 40.68
C ILE A 62 -7.65 7.16 39.38
N ARG A 63 -8.26 8.35 39.39
CA ARG A 63 -8.78 8.98 38.16
C ARG A 63 -7.69 9.18 37.10
N ALA A 64 -6.53 9.73 37.49
CA ALA A 64 -5.41 9.92 36.57
C ALA A 64 -4.84 8.59 36.02
N PHE A 65 -4.93 7.50 36.80
CA PHE A 65 -4.54 6.17 36.34
C PHE A 65 -5.50 5.64 35.27
N PHE A 66 -6.82 5.76 35.49
CA PHE A 66 -7.82 5.34 34.51
C PHE A 66 -7.77 6.18 33.22
N ASP A 67 -7.59 7.49 33.30
CA ASP A 67 -7.45 8.36 32.12
C ASP A 67 -6.23 7.96 31.28
N ARG A 68 -5.11 7.65 31.93
CA ARG A 68 -3.89 7.15 31.26
C ARG A 68 -4.11 5.77 30.65
N LEU A 69 -4.82 4.87 31.33
CA LEU A 69 -5.15 3.55 30.82
C LEU A 69 -6.06 3.62 29.59
N LEU A 70 -7.11 4.43 29.66
CA LEU A 70 -8.07 4.61 28.57
C LEU A 70 -7.39 5.23 27.35
N SER A 71 -6.60 6.28 27.54
CA SER A 71 -5.80 6.91 26.48
C SER A 71 -4.84 5.90 25.82
N ARG A 72 -4.24 5.01 26.60
CA ARG A 72 -3.36 3.93 26.10
C ARG A 72 -4.12 2.88 25.31
N CYS A 73 -5.30 2.45 25.78
CA CYS A 73 -6.14 1.48 25.07
C CYS A 73 -6.58 2.02 23.71
N ILE A 74 -7.06 3.28 23.68
CA ILE A 74 -7.46 3.93 22.42
C ILE A 74 -6.26 4.03 21.48
N GLY A 75 -5.10 4.49 21.97
CA GLY A 75 -3.89 4.59 21.17
C GLY A 75 -3.38 3.23 20.64
N ALA A 76 -3.57 2.14 21.40
CA ALA A 76 -3.21 0.79 20.97
C ALA A 76 -4.18 0.25 19.91
N ILE A 77 -5.48 0.49 20.07
CA ILE A 77 -6.52 0.07 19.10
C ILE A 77 -6.30 0.77 17.76
N VAL A 78 -6.15 2.10 17.76
CA VAL A 78 -5.94 2.88 16.52
C VAL A 78 -4.68 2.43 15.78
N ARG A 79 -3.56 2.22 16.49
CA ARG A 79 -2.33 1.69 15.87
C ARG A 79 -2.52 0.29 15.28
N SER A 80 -3.23 -0.59 15.99
CA SER A 80 -3.50 -1.95 15.52
C SER A 80 -4.33 -1.94 14.23
N ILE A 81 -5.38 -1.10 14.18
CA ILE A 81 -6.23 -0.94 12.99
C ILE A 81 -5.40 -0.39 11.82
N MET A 82 -4.62 0.67 12.05
CA MET A 82 -3.76 1.26 11.00
C MET A 82 -2.73 0.25 10.46
N LEU A 83 -2.19 -0.62 11.31
CA LEU A 83 -1.22 -1.64 10.91
C LEU A 83 -1.88 -2.70 10.01
N VAL A 84 -3.05 -3.20 10.41
CA VAL A 84 -3.81 -4.18 9.63
C VAL A 84 -4.23 -3.58 8.28
N VAL A 85 -4.85 -2.40 8.29
CA VAL A 85 -5.31 -1.72 7.08
C VAL A 85 -4.13 -1.41 6.15
N GLY A 86 -3.04 -0.86 6.68
CA GLY A 86 -1.84 -0.55 5.91
C GLY A 86 -1.21 -1.79 5.28
N THR A 87 -1.16 -2.90 6.01
CA THR A 87 -0.65 -4.18 5.49
C THR A 87 -1.52 -4.71 4.36
N VAL A 88 -2.84 -4.75 4.56
CA VAL A 88 -3.79 -5.20 3.52
C VAL A 88 -3.70 -4.32 2.28
N TRP A 89 -3.58 -3.01 2.45
CA TRP A 89 -3.44 -2.07 1.34
C TRP A 89 -2.16 -2.29 0.53
N ILE A 90 -1.02 -2.45 1.20
CA ILE A 90 0.27 -2.71 0.52
C ILE A 90 0.23 -4.05 -0.21
N LEU A 91 -0.34 -5.09 0.40
CA LEU A 91 -0.52 -6.39 -0.26
C LEU A 91 -1.38 -6.26 -1.51
N THR A 92 -2.48 -5.50 -1.43
CA THR A 92 -3.36 -5.23 -2.58
C THR A 92 -2.60 -4.52 -3.70
N LEU A 93 -1.82 -3.49 -3.37
CA LEU A 93 -0.98 -2.79 -4.34
C LEU A 93 0.11 -3.68 -4.95
N ALA A 94 0.71 -4.57 -4.15
CA ALA A 94 1.72 -5.51 -4.62
C ALA A 94 1.12 -6.52 -5.62
N ILE A 95 -0.04 -7.08 -5.31
CA ILE A 95 -0.77 -8.00 -6.21
C ILE A 95 -1.18 -7.27 -7.48
N ALA A 96 -1.79 -6.09 -7.36
CA ALA A 96 -2.17 -5.28 -8.51
C ALA A 96 -0.96 -4.93 -9.39
N GLY A 97 0.16 -4.54 -8.78
CA GLY A 97 1.42 -4.27 -9.48
C GLY A 97 1.97 -5.50 -10.20
N LEU A 98 1.89 -6.68 -9.58
CA LEU A 98 2.30 -7.93 -10.22
C LEU A 98 1.43 -8.27 -11.44
N VAL A 99 0.10 -8.14 -11.30
CA VAL A 99 -0.84 -8.34 -12.42
C VAL A 99 -0.56 -7.34 -13.54
N GLU A 100 -0.37 -6.07 -13.19
CA GLU A 100 -0.04 -5.00 -14.12
C GLU A 100 1.27 -5.27 -14.87
N ALA A 101 2.28 -5.80 -14.17
CA ALA A 101 3.54 -6.22 -14.74
C ALA A 101 3.30 -7.39 -15.74
N VAL A 102 2.59 -8.44 -15.33
CA VAL A 102 2.28 -9.56 -16.25
C VAL A 102 1.52 -9.08 -17.49
N LEU A 103 0.50 -8.24 -17.31
CA LEU A 103 -0.29 -7.68 -18.42
C LEU A 103 0.56 -6.84 -19.37
N TRP A 104 1.53 -6.08 -18.87
CA TRP A 104 2.44 -5.27 -19.70
C TRP A 104 3.20 -6.11 -20.74
N LEU A 105 3.54 -7.37 -20.42
CA LEU A 105 4.21 -8.27 -21.37
C LEU A 105 3.34 -8.61 -22.59
N PHE A 106 2.01 -8.57 -22.41
CA PHE A 106 1.03 -8.92 -23.44
C PHE A 106 0.52 -7.74 -24.25
N VAL A 107 0.70 -6.51 -23.77
CA VAL A 107 0.29 -5.27 -24.47
C VAL A 107 0.67 -5.22 -25.96
N PRO A 108 1.90 -5.57 -26.40
CA PRO A 108 2.25 -5.49 -27.82
C PRO A 108 1.47 -6.48 -28.71
N PHE A 109 0.79 -7.48 -28.14
CA PHE A 109 -0.06 -8.41 -28.87
C PHE A 109 -1.51 -7.92 -29.04
N PHE A 110 -1.97 -6.94 -28.25
CA PHE A 110 -3.34 -6.42 -28.34
C PHE A 110 -3.75 -5.95 -29.75
N PRO A 111 -2.90 -5.24 -30.52
CA PRO A 111 -3.25 -4.86 -31.89
C PRO A 111 -3.53 -6.07 -32.80
N ILE A 112 -2.79 -7.16 -32.62
CA ILE A 112 -2.97 -8.41 -33.39
C ILE A 112 -4.30 -9.06 -32.99
N VAL A 113 -4.55 -9.17 -31.68
CA VAL A 113 -5.82 -9.71 -31.16
C VAL A 113 -7.01 -8.90 -31.66
N GLY A 114 -6.93 -7.56 -31.62
CA GLY A 114 -7.96 -6.68 -32.15
C GLY A 114 -8.19 -6.84 -33.66
N ALA A 115 -7.13 -6.99 -34.44
CA ALA A 115 -7.25 -7.25 -35.88
C ALA A 115 -7.93 -8.59 -36.18
N VAL A 116 -7.60 -9.65 -35.43
CA VAL A 116 -8.27 -10.96 -35.54
C VAL A 116 -9.74 -10.85 -35.17
N MET A 117 -10.07 -10.19 -34.06
CA MET A 117 -11.46 -9.99 -33.61
C MET A 117 -12.31 -9.22 -34.61
N PHE A 118 -11.73 -8.18 -35.24
CA PHE A 118 -12.36 -7.45 -36.32
C PHE A 118 -12.61 -8.34 -37.55
N ALA A 119 -11.62 -9.14 -37.95
CA ALA A 119 -11.72 -10.02 -39.11
C ALA A 119 -12.78 -11.13 -38.95
N ILE A 120 -12.99 -11.64 -37.73
CA ILE A 120 -14.04 -12.63 -37.44
C ILE A 120 -15.43 -12.00 -37.21
N GLY A 121 -15.57 -10.68 -37.38
CA GLY A 121 -16.83 -9.95 -37.20
C GLY A 121 -17.30 -9.86 -35.74
N TRP A 122 -16.41 -10.10 -34.78
CA TRP A 122 -16.77 -10.02 -33.36
C TRP A 122 -16.73 -8.55 -32.91
N VAL A 123 -17.88 -7.90 -33.04
CA VAL A 123 -18.13 -6.60 -32.40
C VAL A 123 -18.78 -6.89 -31.05
N PRO A 124 -18.08 -6.70 -29.91
CA PRO A 124 -18.76 -6.74 -28.62
C PRO A 124 -19.78 -5.61 -28.64
N HIS A 125 -21.06 -5.97 -28.62
CA HIS A 125 -22.12 -4.99 -28.44
C HIS A 125 -21.98 -4.52 -27.00
N ALA A 126 -21.26 -3.41 -26.81
CA ALA A 126 -21.25 -2.70 -25.54
C ALA A 126 -22.68 -2.20 -25.32
N GLY A 127 -23.49 -3.02 -24.64
CA GLY A 127 -24.83 -2.65 -24.21
C GLY A 127 -24.72 -1.53 -23.21
N LEU A 128 -24.87 -0.31 -23.71
CA LEU A 128 -25.28 0.87 -22.94
C LEU A 128 -26.81 0.88 -22.83
#